data_AF-A0A3B8TPA8-F1
#
_entry.id   AF-A0A3B8TPA8-F1
#
_cell.length_a   1.000
_cell.length_b   1.000
_cell.length_c   1.000
_cell.angle_alpha   90.00
_cell.angle_beta   90.00
_cell.angle_gamma   90.00
#
_symmetry.space_group_name_H-M   'P 1'
#
loop_
_entity.id
_entity.type
_entity.pdbx_description
1 polymer ?
#
loop_
_entity_poly.entity_id
_entity_poly.type
_entity_poly.pdbx_seq_one_letter_code
_entity_poly.pdbx_strand_id
1 'polypeptide(L)'
;MYLKSLSVAFYNDGVDYYSGKDYETAASYFLGVITTDELLDRENGEGMPFAANSTEMAVVSYRLMADQARNTGDLEGYLAKIKEGQSIFPGNADLMTDEINYYLMADKIQEGMSIVQNAIVVQTEALSSDPENQAISQQISMLFVVEGEAYFRNDDIENALISFQAAITFNPDNHTAQYNCGVILVEQFNQAGKSLNEMSDLDDATYNSMNEDRYTAYLKPALAFLLVAQSIDTYNTEYSTMVSNIQSLLGDR
;
A
#
# COMPACT_ATOMS: atom_id res chain seq x y z
N MET A 1 8.65 32.78 29.43
CA MET A 1 10.02 32.98 28.88
C MET A 1 10.89 31.72 28.97
N TYR A 2 10.82 30.96 30.07
CA TYR A 2 11.61 29.73 30.24
C TYR A 2 11.25 28.61 29.24
N LEU A 3 9.95 28.30 29.07
CA LEU A 3 9.50 27.24 28.16
C LEU A 3 9.89 27.46 26.69
N LYS A 4 9.75 28.69 26.16
CA LYS A 4 10.18 29.01 24.79
C LYS A 4 11.69 28.76 24.60
N SER A 5 12.51 29.13 25.59
CA SER A 5 13.96 28.91 25.53
C SER A 5 14.33 27.43 25.63
N LEU A 6 13.63 26.68 26.48
CA LEU A 6 13.81 25.23 26.63
C LEU A 6 13.42 24.49 25.35
N SER A 7 12.31 24.87 24.71
CA SER A 7 11.85 24.28 23.45
C SER A 7 12.85 24.51 22.31
N VAL A 8 13.47 25.69 22.23
CA VAL A 8 14.56 25.96 21.27
C VAL A 8 15.77 25.09 21.54
N ALA A 9 16.16 24.91 22.80
CA ALA A 9 17.27 24.02 23.15
C ALA A 9 16.97 22.57 22.76
N PHE A 10 15.78 22.06 23.07
CA PHE A 10 15.35 20.73 22.65
C PHE A 10 15.38 20.56 21.13
N TYR A 11 14.90 21.54 20.38
CA TYR A 11 14.94 21.46 18.92
C TYR A 11 16.38 21.38 18.38
N ASN A 12 17.28 22.23 18.86
CA ASN A 12 18.66 22.25 18.40
C ASN A 12 19.40 20.95 18.78
N ASP A 13 19.27 20.50 20.03
CA ASP A 13 19.86 19.24 20.49
C ASP A 13 19.30 18.06 19.66
N GLY A 14 17.99 18.04 19.41
CA GLY A 14 17.36 17.01 18.57
C GLY A 14 17.94 16.95 17.16
N VAL A 15 18.17 18.12 16.53
CA VAL A 15 18.81 18.21 15.21
C VAL A 15 20.27 17.74 15.25
N ASP A 16 21.01 18.06 16.30
CA ASP A 16 22.40 17.64 16.48
C ASP A 16 22.52 16.11 16.65
N TYR A 17 21.70 15.51 17.53
CA TYR A 17 21.67 14.05 17.70
C TYR A 17 21.17 13.32 16.45
N TYR A 18 20.17 13.89 15.75
CA TYR A 18 19.70 13.35 14.48
C TYR A 18 20.83 13.32 13.43
N SER A 19 21.58 14.41 13.33
CA SER A 19 22.76 14.51 12.44
C SER A 19 23.86 13.52 12.84
N GLY A 20 24.00 13.26 14.14
CA GLY A 20 24.87 12.23 14.71
C GLY A 20 24.37 10.79 14.52
N LYS A 21 23.16 10.59 13.94
CA LYS A 21 22.47 9.29 13.79
C LYS A 21 22.11 8.60 15.09
N ASP A 22 22.09 9.35 16.19
CA ASP A 22 21.53 8.91 17.47
C ASP A 22 20.04 9.24 17.46
N TYR A 23 19.28 8.40 16.76
CA TYR A 23 17.86 8.64 16.49
C TYR A 23 16.98 8.47 17.74
N GLU A 24 17.41 7.67 18.72
CA GLU A 24 16.68 7.49 19.99
C GLU A 24 16.75 8.77 20.83
N THR A 25 17.95 9.33 20.97
CA THR A 25 18.13 10.60 21.68
C THR A 25 17.48 11.74 20.92
N ALA A 26 17.63 11.78 19.58
CA ALA A 26 16.98 12.79 18.74
C ALA A 26 15.45 12.77 18.89
N ALA A 27 14.82 11.59 18.82
CA ALA A 27 13.37 11.44 19.04
C ALA A 27 12.96 12.00 20.40
N SER A 28 13.68 11.66 21.47
CA SER A 28 13.40 12.15 22.82
C SER A 28 13.40 13.69 22.90
N TYR A 29 14.35 14.33 22.23
CA TYR A 29 14.42 15.78 22.15
C TYR A 29 13.28 16.40 21.34
N PHE A 30 12.93 15.83 20.19
CA PHE A 30 11.78 16.28 19.42
C PHE A 30 10.46 16.10 20.18
N LEU A 31 10.29 15.01 20.93
CA LEU A 31 9.15 14.83 21.85
C LEU A 31 9.15 15.88 22.97
N GLY A 32 10.32 16.29 23.44
CA GLY A 32 10.50 17.42 24.34
C GLY A 32 9.95 18.72 23.76
N VAL A 33 10.23 19.00 22.47
CA VAL A 33 9.63 20.14 21.77
C VAL A 33 8.10 20.04 21.80
N ILE A 34 7.52 18.92 21.36
CA ILE A 34 6.06 18.71 21.29
C ILE A 34 5.41 18.93 22.67
N THR A 35 6.00 18.34 23.72
CA THR A 35 5.49 18.47 25.09
C THR A 35 5.54 19.91 25.58
N THR A 36 6.65 20.62 25.33
CA THR A 36 6.76 22.03 25.71
C THR A 36 5.85 22.94 24.89
N ASP A 37 5.59 22.59 23.64
CA ASP A 37 4.69 23.31 22.74
C ASP A 37 3.25 23.27 23.22
N GLU A 38 2.75 22.08 23.57
CA GLU A 38 1.40 21.93 24.14
C GLU A 38 1.22 22.74 25.43
N LEU A 39 2.26 22.82 26.26
CA LEU A 39 2.22 23.63 27.48
C LEU A 39 2.20 25.13 27.16
N LEU A 40 3.00 25.57 26.18
CA LEU A 40 3.01 26.96 25.74
C LEU A 40 1.64 27.39 25.20
N ASP A 41 1.04 26.59 24.32
CA ASP A 41 -0.28 26.87 23.75
C ASP A 41 -1.36 26.95 24.85
N ARG A 42 -1.34 26.04 25.83
CA ARG A 42 -2.26 26.11 26.98
C ARG A 42 -2.06 27.34 27.86
N GLU A 43 -0.81 27.78 28.06
CA GLU A 43 -0.50 28.91 28.94
C GLU A 43 -0.77 30.27 28.30
N ASN A 44 -0.52 30.41 26.99
CA ASN A 44 -0.50 31.71 26.33
C ASN A 44 -1.07 31.74 24.90
N GLY A 45 -1.55 30.61 24.37
CA GLY A 45 -2.14 30.50 23.03
C GLY A 45 -1.13 30.65 21.88
N GLU A 46 0.17 30.57 22.16
CA GLU A 46 1.23 30.64 21.17
C GLU A 46 2.22 29.48 21.31
N GLY A 47 2.11 28.51 20.41
CA GLY A 47 3.13 27.48 20.20
C GLY A 47 4.40 27.99 19.51
N MET A 48 5.28 27.07 19.21
CA MET A 48 6.58 27.22 18.57
C MET A 48 6.47 26.88 17.08
N PRO A 49 7.09 27.67 16.20
CA PRO A 49 6.95 27.51 14.75
C PRO A 49 7.53 26.19 14.22
N PHE A 50 8.34 25.49 15.01
CA PHE A 50 9.00 24.23 14.65
C PHE A 50 8.36 23.00 15.32
N ALA A 51 7.22 23.15 16.01
CA ALA A 51 6.56 22.03 16.66
C ALA A 51 6.08 20.96 15.65
N ALA A 52 5.44 21.38 14.57
CA ALA A 52 5.01 20.48 13.50
C ALA A 52 6.18 19.72 12.87
N ASN A 53 7.26 20.43 12.52
CA ASN A 53 8.49 19.80 12.03
C ASN A 53 9.11 18.85 13.07
N SER A 54 9.00 19.14 14.36
CA SER A 54 9.50 18.25 15.42
C SER A 54 8.67 16.97 15.51
N THR A 55 7.35 17.04 15.31
CA THR A 55 6.50 15.85 15.15
C THR A 55 6.95 14.99 13.98
N GLU A 56 7.16 15.59 12.80
CA GLU A 56 7.67 14.88 11.62
C GLU A 56 9.05 14.25 11.87
N MET A 57 9.97 15.01 12.48
CA MET A 57 11.31 14.54 12.80
C MET A 57 11.33 13.42 13.85
N ALA A 58 10.42 13.44 14.81
CA ALA A 58 10.24 12.35 15.78
C ALA A 58 9.76 11.08 15.06
N VAL A 59 8.74 11.19 14.19
CA VAL A 59 8.28 10.07 13.35
C VAL A 59 9.42 9.52 12.51
N VAL A 60 10.15 10.37 11.78
CA VAL A 60 11.30 9.97 10.97
C VAL A 60 12.37 9.27 11.82
N SER A 61 12.63 9.75 13.04
CA SER A 61 13.59 9.12 13.95
C SER A 61 13.17 7.69 14.32
N TYR A 62 11.89 7.43 14.59
CA TYR A 62 11.38 6.07 14.82
C TYR A 62 11.54 5.17 13.59
N ARG A 63 11.23 5.69 12.40
CA ARG A 63 11.39 4.96 11.13
C ARG A 63 12.85 4.62 10.85
N LEU A 64 13.78 5.54 11.15
CA LEU A 64 15.21 5.30 10.98
C LEU A 64 15.77 4.29 12.00
N MET A 65 15.27 4.29 13.25
CA MET A 65 15.60 3.23 14.21
C MET A 65 15.09 1.87 13.74
N ALA A 66 13.87 1.80 13.21
CA ALA A 66 13.33 0.58 12.63
C ALA A 66 14.22 0.11 11.46
N ASP A 67 14.58 1.01 10.54
CA ASP A 67 15.48 0.70 9.42
C ASP A 67 16.86 0.22 9.87
N GLN A 68 17.42 0.77 10.96
CA GLN A 68 18.67 0.27 11.54
C GLN A 68 18.53 -1.18 11.99
N ALA A 69 17.43 -1.55 12.65
CA ALA A 69 17.16 -2.94 13.03
C ALA A 69 16.96 -3.84 11.79
N ARG A 70 16.21 -3.38 10.78
CA ARG A 70 16.07 -4.13 9.52
C ARG A 70 17.42 -4.39 8.84
N ASN A 71 18.31 -3.40 8.82
CA ASN A 71 19.62 -3.52 8.17
C ASN A 71 20.54 -4.54 8.87
N THR A 72 20.28 -4.89 10.12
CA THR A 72 20.97 -5.98 10.83
C THR A 72 20.22 -7.32 10.75
N GLY A 73 19.11 -7.38 10.00
CA GLY A 73 18.26 -8.55 9.88
C GLY A 73 17.25 -8.71 11.02
N ASP A 74 17.14 -7.74 11.93
CA ASP A 74 16.24 -7.76 13.07
C ASP A 74 14.86 -7.19 12.70
N LEU A 75 14.00 -8.04 12.14
CA LEU A 75 12.63 -7.68 11.79
C LEU A 75 11.73 -7.48 13.02
N GLU A 76 12.01 -8.17 14.14
CA GLU A 76 11.27 -7.97 15.39
C GLU A 76 11.58 -6.58 15.97
N GLY A 77 12.85 -6.18 15.96
CA GLY A 77 13.30 -4.84 16.33
C GLY A 77 12.74 -3.76 15.40
N TYR A 78 12.65 -4.03 14.09
CA TYR A 78 11.96 -3.14 13.15
C TYR A 78 10.51 -2.88 13.61
N LEU A 79 9.72 -3.95 13.79
CA LEU A 79 8.33 -3.80 14.20
C LEU A 79 8.20 -3.12 15.56
N ALA A 80 9.07 -3.45 16.52
CA ALA A 80 9.06 -2.86 17.85
C ALA A 80 9.21 -1.33 17.79
N LYS A 81 10.12 -0.82 16.96
CA LYS A 81 10.34 0.63 16.80
C LYS A 81 9.20 1.33 16.06
N ILE A 82 8.58 0.68 15.08
CA ILE A 82 7.35 1.18 14.46
C ILE A 82 6.21 1.27 15.49
N LYS A 83 6.01 0.23 16.31
CA LYS A 83 4.99 0.19 17.36
C LYS A 83 5.22 1.24 18.45
N GLU A 84 6.47 1.49 18.82
CA GLU A 84 6.85 2.56 19.75
C GLU A 84 6.41 3.92 19.19
N GLY A 85 6.76 4.21 17.93
CA GLY A 85 6.30 5.43 17.25
C GLY A 85 4.78 5.54 17.17
N GLN A 86 4.07 4.46 16.83
CA GLN A 86 2.60 4.45 16.74
C GLN A 86 1.91 4.69 18.09
N SER A 87 2.53 4.29 19.20
CA SER A 87 2.00 4.55 20.54
C SER A 87 1.96 6.05 20.87
N ILE A 88 2.84 6.83 20.23
CA ILE A 88 2.95 8.28 20.40
C ILE A 88 2.17 9.02 19.30
N PHE A 89 2.21 8.50 18.07
CA PHE A 89 1.61 9.09 16.88
C PHE A 89 0.54 8.15 16.29
N PRO A 90 -0.59 7.93 17.00
CA PRO A 90 -1.63 7.04 16.51
C PRO A 90 -2.22 7.55 15.20
N GLY A 91 -2.39 6.66 14.22
CA GLY A 91 -2.95 7.00 12.91
C GLY A 91 -1.99 7.72 11.95
N ASN A 92 -0.71 7.84 12.30
CA ASN A 92 0.29 8.39 11.38
C ASN A 92 0.48 7.44 10.17
N ALA A 93 0.20 7.96 8.96
CA ALA A 93 0.16 7.15 7.74
C ALA A 93 1.51 6.52 7.37
N ASP A 94 2.63 7.19 7.64
CA ASP A 94 3.97 6.65 7.39
C ASP A 94 4.25 5.42 8.27
N LEU A 95 3.97 5.51 9.57
CA LEU A 95 4.16 4.40 10.50
C LEU A 95 3.22 3.23 10.21
N MET A 96 2.01 3.49 9.71
CA MET A 96 1.11 2.42 9.24
C MET A 96 1.67 1.73 8.00
N THR A 97 2.21 2.51 7.05
CA THR A 97 2.87 1.99 5.85
C THR A 97 4.09 1.14 6.21
N ASP A 98 4.90 1.57 7.16
CA ASP A 98 6.05 0.80 7.63
C ASP A 98 5.64 -0.51 8.33
N GLU A 99 4.54 -0.51 9.09
CA GLU A 99 3.99 -1.76 9.64
C GLU A 99 3.49 -2.71 8.53
N ILE A 100 2.82 -2.19 7.49
CA ILE A 100 2.43 -2.99 6.33
C ILE A 100 3.66 -3.60 5.64
N ASN A 101 4.72 -2.79 5.47
CA ASN A 101 5.99 -3.26 4.92
C ASN A 101 6.60 -4.39 5.75
N TYR A 102 6.52 -4.32 7.09
CA TYR A 102 6.93 -5.44 7.94
C TYR A 102 6.16 -6.72 7.60
N TYR A 103 4.83 -6.67 7.52
CA TYR A 103 4.04 -7.86 7.23
C TYR A 103 4.30 -8.42 5.83
N LEU A 104 4.58 -7.56 4.85
CA LEU A 104 5.02 -8.00 3.52
C LEU A 104 6.39 -8.69 3.58
N MET A 105 7.37 -8.08 4.25
CA MET A 105 8.72 -8.63 4.40
C MET A 105 8.76 -9.94 5.18
N ALA A 106 7.88 -10.09 6.18
CA ALA A 106 7.77 -11.28 7.00
C ALA A 106 6.90 -12.38 6.36
N ASP A 107 6.35 -12.14 5.16
CA ASP A 107 5.39 -13.02 4.48
C ASP A 107 4.13 -13.33 5.31
N LYS A 108 3.68 -12.32 6.06
CA LYS A 108 2.58 -12.36 7.03
C LYS A 108 1.49 -11.34 6.70
N ILE A 109 1.28 -11.05 5.42
CA ILE A 109 0.37 -9.97 5.02
C ILE A 109 -1.06 -10.14 5.57
N GLN A 110 -1.48 -11.39 5.79
CA GLN A 110 -2.79 -11.67 6.40
C GLN A 110 -2.91 -11.18 7.84
N GLU A 111 -1.82 -11.21 8.63
CA GLU A 111 -1.78 -10.62 9.97
C GLU A 111 -1.88 -9.08 9.90
N GLY A 112 -1.37 -8.48 8.83
CA GLY A 112 -1.37 -7.04 8.58
C GLY A 112 -2.65 -6.47 7.95
N MET A 113 -3.63 -7.31 7.60
CA MET A 113 -4.82 -6.88 6.84
C MET A 113 -5.58 -5.73 7.52
N SER A 114 -5.76 -5.80 8.84
CA SER A 114 -6.46 -4.73 9.57
C SER A 114 -5.72 -3.39 9.48
N ILE A 115 -4.38 -3.41 9.40
CA ILE A 115 -3.58 -2.19 9.26
C ILE A 115 -3.70 -1.63 7.85
N VAL A 116 -3.72 -2.48 6.82
CA VAL A 116 -3.97 -2.08 5.43
C VAL A 116 -5.31 -1.36 5.32
N GLN A 117 -6.38 -1.95 5.87
CA GLN A 117 -7.73 -1.37 5.85
C GLN A 117 -7.81 -0.04 6.60
N ASN A 118 -7.18 0.03 7.77
CA ASN A 118 -7.10 1.29 8.52
C ASN A 118 -6.33 2.37 7.73
N ALA A 119 -5.24 2.00 7.05
CA ALA A 119 -4.45 2.94 6.27
C ALA A 119 -5.25 3.48 5.07
N ILE A 120 -6.07 2.64 4.43
CA ILE A 120 -6.99 3.05 3.36
C ILE A 120 -7.99 4.09 3.89
N VAL A 121 -8.58 3.87 5.07
CA VAL A 121 -9.51 4.82 5.69
C VAL A 121 -8.83 6.16 5.94
N VAL A 122 -7.68 6.16 6.62
CA VAL A 122 -6.92 7.38 6.94
C VAL A 122 -6.55 8.15 5.68
N GLN A 123 -6.06 7.47 4.64
CA GLN A 123 -5.67 8.13 3.40
C GLN A 123 -6.86 8.62 2.58
N THR A 124 -7.99 7.93 2.62
CA THR A 124 -9.22 8.38 1.96
C THR A 124 -9.79 9.63 2.63
N GLU A 125 -9.70 9.73 3.97
CA GLU A 125 -10.04 10.95 4.71
C GLU A 125 -9.09 12.10 4.36
N ALA A 126 -7.79 11.82 4.24
CA ALA A 126 -6.80 12.80 3.82
C ALA A 126 -7.07 13.30 2.39
N LEU A 127 -7.33 12.40 1.43
CA LEU A 127 -7.68 12.75 0.06
C LEU A 127 -8.98 13.57 0.01
N SER A 128 -9.96 13.27 0.87
CA SER A 128 -11.21 14.05 0.92
C SER A 128 -10.98 15.52 1.31
N SER A 129 -9.89 15.80 2.03
CA SER A 129 -9.48 17.16 2.40
C SER A 129 -8.68 17.87 1.30
N ASP A 130 -8.02 17.11 0.41
CA ASP A 130 -7.26 17.60 -0.74
C ASP A 130 -7.49 16.69 -1.97
N PRO A 131 -8.65 16.79 -2.66
CA PRO A 131 -9.07 15.81 -3.67
C PRO A 131 -8.22 15.74 -4.92
N GLU A 132 -7.39 16.75 -5.18
CA GLU A 132 -6.50 16.81 -6.34
C GLU A 132 -5.10 16.24 -6.03
N ASN A 133 -4.88 15.76 -4.80
CA ASN A 133 -3.59 15.24 -4.36
C ASN A 133 -3.29 13.88 -4.99
N GLN A 134 -2.56 13.91 -6.10
CA GLN A 134 -2.17 12.70 -6.83
C GLN A 134 -1.29 11.76 -5.99
N ALA A 135 -0.47 12.30 -5.08
CA ALA A 135 0.40 11.46 -4.24
C ALA A 135 -0.43 10.62 -3.26
N ILE A 136 -1.44 11.20 -2.63
CA ILE A 136 -2.37 10.46 -1.76
C ILE A 136 -3.17 9.44 -2.59
N SER A 137 -3.66 9.82 -3.77
CA SER A 137 -4.38 8.89 -4.65
C SER A 137 -3.51 7.68 -5.04
N GLN A 138 -2.23 7.91 -5.37
CA GLN A 138 -1.28 6.84 -5.67
C GLN A 138 -1.00 5.95 -4.45
N GLN A 139 -0.92 6.52 -3.25
CA GLN A 139 -0.76 5.76 -2.01
C GLN A 139 -1.98 4.87 -1.73
N ILE A 140 -3.20 5.38 -1.89
CA ILE A 140 -4.43 4.59 -1.76
C ILE A 140 -4.44 3.44 -2.77
N SER A 141 -4.07 3.72 -4.02
CA SER A 141 -3.94 2.69 -5.05
C SER A 141 -2.99 1.56 -4.63
N MET A 142 -1.83 1.89 -4.07
CA MET A 142 -0.87 0.89 -3.59
C MET A 142 -1.43 0.08 -2.41
N LEU A 143 -2.16 0.71 -1.48
CA LEU A 143 -2.78 0.01 -0.36
C LEU A 143 -3.84 -1.00 -0.84
N PHE A 144 -4.64 -0.65 -1.85
CA PHE A 144 -5.57 -1.60 -2.47
C PHE A 144 -4.87 -2.72 -3.24
N VAL A 145 -3.69 -2.50 -3.82
CA VAL A 145 -2.87 -3.59 -4.37
C VAL A 145 -2.45 -4.57 -3.27
N VAL A 146 -1.98 -4.05 -2.13
CA VAL A 146 -1.58 -4.89 -1.00
C VAL A 146 -2.77 -5.67 -0.43
N GLU A 147 -3.94 -5.03 -0.30
CA GLU A 147 -5.17 -5.70 0.12
C GLU A 147 -5.58 -6.81 -0.86
N GLY A 148 -5.56 -6.51 -2.17
CA GLY A 148 -5.89 -7.47 -3.21
C GLY A 148 -4.93 -8.66 -3.23
N GLU A 149 -3.63 -8.43 -3.03
CA GLU A 149 -2.63 -9.49 -2.91
C GLU A 149 -2.90 -10.40 -1.71
N ALA A 150 -3.29 -9.83 -0.57
CA ALA A 150 -3.61 -10.59 0.61
C ALA A 150 -4.88 -11.45 0.44
N TYR A 151 -5.93 -10.91 -0.19
CA TYR A 151 -7.10 -11.71 -0.58
C TYR A 151 -6.74 -12.82 -1.57
N PHE A 152 -5.93 -12.50 -2.59
CA PHE A 152 -5.51 -13.47 -3.61
C PHE A 152 -4.73 -14.64 -2.99
N ARG A 153 -3.79 -14.35 -2.08
CA ARG A 153 -3.02 -15.37 -1.34
C ARG A 153 -3.89 -16.24 -0.42
N ASN A 154 -5.09 -15.79 -0.08
CA ASN A 154 -6.07 -16.51 0.72
C ASN A 154 -7.15 -17.21 -0.15
N ASP A 155 -6.90 -17.36 -1.46
CA ASP A 155 -7.84 -17.90 -2.46
C ASP A 155 -9.19 -17.14 -2.55
N ASP A 156 -9.27 -15.91 -2.01
CA ASP A 156 -10.44 -15.05 -2.08
C ASP A 156 -10.40 -14.20 -3.36
N ILE A 157 -10.59 -14.88 -4.49
CA ILE A 157 -10.45 -14.30 -5.82
C ILE A 157 -11.42 -13.14 -6.07
N GLU A 158 -12.64 -13.21 -5.51
CA GLU A 158 -13.65 -12.17 -5.67
C GLU A 158 -13.21 -10.87 -5.00
N ASN A 159 -12.82 -10.92 -3.73
CA ASN A 159 -12.36 -9.73 -3.03
C ASN A 159 -11.02 -9.23 -3.57
N ALA A 160 -10.12 -10.12 -4.00
CA ALA A 160 -8.89 -9.73 -4.67
C ALA A 160 -9.15 -8.86 -5.92
N LEU A 161 -10.06 -9.31 -6.79
CA LEU A 161 -10.44 -8.57 -7.99
C LEU A 161 -11.04 -7.21 -7.65
N ILE A 162 -11.92 -7.14 -6.63
CA ILE A 162 -12.53 -5.90 -6.16
C ILE A 162 -11.44 -4.91 -5.69
N SER A 163 -10.49 -5.36 -4.87
CA SER A 163 -9.41 -4.51 -4.38
C SER A 163 -8.50 -4.03 -5.52
N PHE A 164 -8.12 -4.91 -6.47
CA PHE A 164 -7.31 -4.46 -7.62
C PHE A 164 -8.06 -3.47 -8.53
N GLN A 165 -9.37 -3.63 -8.73
CA GLN A 165 -10.18 -2.65 -9.46
C GLN A 165 -10.31 -1.32 -8.71
N ALA A 166 -10.40 -1.36 -7.37
CA ALA A 166 -10.33 -0.15 -6.56
C ALA A 166 -8.98 0.54 -6.74
N ALA A 167 -7.86 -0.20 -6.72
CA ALA A 167 -6.53 0.36 -6.97
C ALA A 167 -6.45 1.10 -8.31
N ILE A 168 -7.02 0.54 -9.38
CA ILE A 168 -7.08 1.15 -10.72
C ILE A 168 -7.93 2.43 -10.73
N THR A 169 -8.98 2.50 -9.91
CA THR A 169 -9.82 3.70 -9.80
C THR A 169 -9.04 4.89 -9.24
N PHE A 170 -8.12 4.64 -8.29
CA PHE A 170 -7.27 5.69 -7.70
C PHE A 170 -6.02 5.99 -8.52
N ASN A 171 -5.47 5.00 -9.23
CA ASN A 171 -4.36 5.19 -10.15
C ASN A 171 -4.51 4.25 -11.36
N PRO A 172 -5.03 4.75 -12.49
CA PRO A 172 -5.16 3.97 -13.71
C PRO A 172 -3.84 3.42 -14.24
N ASP A 173 -2.72 4.07 -13.90
CA ASP A 173 -1.36 3.68 -14.33
C ASP A 173 -0.70 2.69 -13.34
N ASN A 174 -1.44 2.14 -12.37
CA ASN A 174 -0.94 1.10 -11.49
C ASN A 174 -0.84 -0.24 -12.25
N HIS A 175 0.28 -0.44 -12.95
CA HIS A 175 0.51 -1.63 -13.77
C HIS A 175 0.42 -2.94 -12.98
N THR A 176 0.75 -2.95 -11.68
CA THR A 176 0.62 -4.12 -10.81
C THR A 176 -0.86 -4.52 -10.64
N ALA A 177 -1.74 -3.54 -10.35
CA ALA A 177 -3.18 -3.80 -10.25
C ALA A 177 -3.78 -4.24 -11.59
N GLN A 178 -3.38 -3.58 -12.68
CA GLN A 178 -3.79 -3.93 -14.04
C GLN A 178 -3.40 -5.38 -14.38
N TYR A 179 -2.15 -5.75 -14.09
CA TYR A 179 -1.65 -7.10 -14.29
C TYR A 179 -2.43 -8.14 -13.48
N ASN A 180 -2.62 -7.90 -12.18
CA ASN A 180 -3.31 -8.84 -11.29
C ASN A 180 -4.79 -9.04 -11.67
N CYS A 181 -5.50 -8.00 -12.11
CA CYS A 181 -6.83 -8.13 -12.71
C CYS A 181 -6.80 -9.07 -13.93
N GLY A 182 -5.82 -8.89 -14.82
CA GLY A 182 -5.62 -9.74 -15.99
C GLY A 182 -5.39 -11.21 -15.62
N VAL A 183 -4.52 -11.47 -14.64
CA VAL A 183 -4.23 -12.82 -14.13
C VAL A 183 -5.48 -13.50 -13.57
N ILE A 184 -6.22 -12.80 -12.69
CA ILE A 184 -7.46 -13.34 -12.11
C ILE A 184 -8.47 -13.70 -13.19
N LEU A 185 -8.63 -12.85 -14.22
CA LEU A 185 -9.56 -13.13 -15.31
C LEU A 185 -9.11 -14.32 -16.17
N VAL A 186 -7.80 -14.52 -16.38
CA VAL A 186 -7.29 -15.74 -17.02
C VAL A 186 -7.58 -16.98 -16.18
N GLU A 187 -7.47 -16.89 -14.85
CA GLU A 187 -7.82 -17.99 -13.96
C GLU A 187 -9.31 -18.33 -14.03
N GLN A 188 -10.18 -17.33 -13.96
CA GLN A 188 -11.63 -17.50 -14.12
C GLN A 188 -11.99 -18.07 -15.50
N PHE A 189 -11.29 -17.64 -16.55
CA PHE A 189 -11.43 -18.20 -17.90
C PHE A 189 -11.14 -19.71 -17.91
N ASN A 190 -10.03 -20.13 -17.29
CA ASN A 190 -9.63 -21.54 -17.23
C ASN A 190 -10.62 -22.36 -16.39
N GLN A 191 -11.05 -21.84 -15.24
CA GLN A 191 -12.01 -22.49 -14.36
C GLN A 191 -13.37 -22.66 -15.06
N ALA A 192 -13.89 -21.61 -15.70
CA ALA A 192 -15.12 -21.69 -16.48
C ALA A 192 -15.01 -22.69 -17.64
N GLY A 193 -13.83 -22.83 -18.25
CA GLY A 193 -13.59 -23.81 -19.29
C GLY A 193 -13.60 -25.24 -18.79
N LYS A 194 -13.02 -25.48 -17.61
CA LYS A 194 -13.11 -26.76 -16.92
C LYS A 194 -14.58 -27.10 -16.61
N SER A 195 -15.32 -26.18 -16.01
CA SER A 195 -16.74 -26.38 -15.69
C SER A 195 -17.58 -26.67 -16.94
N LEU A 196 -17.34 -25.96 -18.05
CA LEU A 196 -18.03 -26.21 -19.31
C LEU A 196 -17.75 -27.63 -19.86
N ASN A 197 -16.51 -28.11 -19.75
CA ASN A 197 -16.13 -29.44 -20.21
C ASN A 197 -16.70 -30.58 -19.32
N GLU A 198 -17.10 -30.28 -18.08
CA GLU A 198 -17.72 -31.23 -17.16
C GLU A 198 -19.24 -31.35 -17.36
N MET A 199 -19.86 -30.45 -18.14
CA MET A 199 -21.29 -30.51 -18.44
C MET A 199 -21.60 -31.66 -19.40
N SER A 200 -22.61 -32.46 -19.08
CA SER A 200 -23.14 -33.49 -19.98
C SER A 200 -24.30 -32.95 -20.83
N ASP A 201 -24.57 -33.61 -21.95
CA ASP A 201 -25.78 -33.40 -22.78
C ASP A 201 -25.90 -32.02 -23.47
N LEU A 202 -24.79 -31.29 -23.62
CA LEU A 202 -24.74 -30.10 -24.46
C LEU A 202 -24.65 -30.50 -25.94
N ASP A 203 -25.47 -29.90 -26.79
CA ASP A 203 -25.24 -29.94 -28.24
C ASP A 203 -24.10 -28.99 -28.65
N ASP A 204 -23.56 -29.19 -29.85
CA ASP A 204 -22.42 -28.41 -30.35
C ASP A 204 -22.72 -26.91 -30.39
N ALA A 205 -23.96 -26.52 -30.70
CA ALA A 205 -24.37 -25.12 -30.77
C ALA A 205 -24.34 -24.45 -29.41
N THR A 206 -24.86 -25.13 -28.38
CA THR A 206 -24.89 -24.66 -27.00
C THR A 206 -23.48 -24.60 -26.43
N TYR A 207 -22.66 -25.65 -26.63
CA TYR A 207 -21.27 -25.64 -26.20
C TYR A 207 -20.49 -24.47 -26.81
N ASN A 208 -20.62 -24.27 -28.13
CA ASN A 208 -19.94 -23.19 -28.82
C ASN A 208 -20.38 -21.81 -28.33
N SER A 209 -21.70 -21.59 -28.13
CA SER A 209 -22.22 -20.34 -27.57
C SER A 209 -21.64 -20.06 -26.18
N MET A 210 -21.69 -21.03 -25.26
CA MET A 210 -21.15 -20.85 -23.90
C MET A 210 -19.64 -20.64 -23.90
N ASN A 211 -18.94 -21.30 -24.83
CA ASN A 211 -17.50 -21.13 -25.01
C ASN A 211 -17.17 -19.74 -25.60
N GLU A 212 -18.00 -19.16 -26.46
CA GLU A 212 -17.84 -17.77 -26.91
C GLU A 212 -18.11 -16.76 -25.79
N ASP A 213 -19.15 -16.99 -24.99
CA ASP A 213 -19.47 -16.17 -23.82
C ASP A 213 -18.32 -16.15 -22.82
N ARG A 214 -17.70 -17.31 -22.55
CA ARG A 214 -16.50 -17.43 -21.69
C ARG A 214 -15.35 -16.55 -22.14
N TYR A 215 -15.07 -16.51 -23.45
CA TYR A 215 -13.99 -15.66 -23.98
C TYR A 215 -14.32 -14.18 -23.84
N THR A 216 -15.59 -13.82 -24.05
CA THR A 216 -16.05 -12.44 -23.95
C THR A 216 -16.08 -11.95 -22.51
N ALA A 217 -16.49 -12.80 -21.57
CA ALA A 217 -16.57 -12.47 -20.16
C ALA A 217 -15.19 -12.32 -19.49
N TYR A 218 -14.22 -13.16 -19.87
CA TYR A 218 -12.96 -13.25 -19.14
C TYR A 218 -11.73 -12.90 -19.97
N LEU A 219 -11.55 -13.57 -21.12
CA LEU A 219 -10.29 -13.49 -21.85
C LEU A 219 -10.09 -12.14 -22.57
N LYS A 220 -11.16 -11.56 -23.12
CA LYS A 220 -11.10 -10.22 -23.74
C LYS A 220 -10.80 -9.12 -22.69
N PRO A 221 -11.49 -9.05 -21.54
CA PRO A 221 -11.12 -8.12 -20.47
C PRO A 221 -9.70 -8.35 -19.92
N ALA A 222 -9.29 -9.61 -19.76
CA ALA A 222 -7.93 -9.93 -19.33
C ALA A 222 -6.88 -9.32 -20.25
N LEU A 223 -7.05 -9.49 -21.57
CA LEU A 223 -6.16 -8.90 -22.56
C LEU A 223 -6.12 -7.36 -22.46
N ALA A 224 -7.27 -6.71 -22.25
CA ALA A 224 -7.33 -5.27 -22.13
C ALA A 224 -6.50 -4.76 -20.94
N PHE A 225 -6.66 -5.38 -19.77
CA PHE A 225 -5.87 -5.04 -18.58
C PHE A 225 -4.37 -5.29 -18.76
N LEU A 226 -4.00 -6.45 -19.34
CA LEU A 226 -2.61 -6.80 -19.58
C LEU A 226 -1.92 -5.90 -20.62
N LEU A 227 -2.66 -5.43 -21.63
CA LEU A 227 -2.15 -4.43 -22.58
C LEU A 227 -1.85 -3.09 -21.91
N VAL A 228 -2.71 -2.66 -20.98
CA VAL A 228 -2.47 -1.44 -20.19
C VAL A 228 -1.21 -1.64 -19.32
N ALA A 229 -1.13 -2.74 -18.57
CA ALA A 229 0.05 -3.07 -17.76
C ALA A 229 1.35 -3.07 -18.59
N GLN A 230 1.33 -3.72 -19.76
CA GLN A 230 2.46 -3.75 -20.70
C GLN A 230 2.82 -2.36 -21.24
N SER A 231 1.83 -1.51 -21.51
CA SER A 231 2.09 -0.16 -22.03
C SER A 231 2.80 0.73 -21.01
N ILE A 232 2.61 0.46 -19.72
CA ILE A 232 3.21 1.19 -18.60
C ILE A 232 4.61 0.61 -18.30
N ASP A 233 4.72 -0.70 -18.12
CA ASP A 233 5.99 -1.40 -17.90
C ASP A 233 6.41 -2.22 -19.14
N THR A 234 6.92 -1.50 -20.13
CA THR A 234 7.24 -2.04 -21.47
C THR A 234 8.36 -3.08 -21.49
N TYR A 235 9.18 -3.17 -20.43
CA TYR A 235 10.28 -4.13 -20.34
C TYR A 235 9.91 -5.40 -19.57
N ASN A 236 8.69 -5.46 -19.02
CA ASN A 236 8.23 -6.63 -18.30
C ASN A 236 7.92 -7.79 -19.25
N THR A 237 8.84 -8.76 -19.29
CA THR A 237 8.70 -9.91 -20.18
C THR A 237 7.52 -10.81 -19.83
N GLU A 238 7.08 -10.84 -18.57
CA GLU A 238 5.92 -11.61 -18.13
C GLU A 238 4.64 -11.05 -18.77
N TYR A 239 4.47 -9.72 -18.76
CA TYR A 239 3.32 -9.05 -19.37
C TYR A 239 3.26 -9.35 -20.87
N SER A 240 4.39 -9.20 -21.56
CA SER A 240 4.47 -9.48 -23.00
C SER A 240 4.17 -10.94 -23.36
N THR A 241 4.57 -11.88 -22.49
CA THR A 241 4.34 -13.32 -22.67
C THR A 241 2.85 -13.62 -22.51
N MET A 242 2.20 -13.11 -21.46
CA MET A 242 0.76 -13.30 -21.25
C MET A 242 -0.06 -12.69 -22.39
N VAL A 243 0.24 -11.47 -22.81
CA VAL A 243 -0.44 -10.82 -23.94
C VAL A 243 -0.33 -11.66 -25.21
N SER A 244 0.87 -12.15 -25.54
CA SER A 244 1.10 -12.99 -26.73
C SER A 244 0.31 -14.31 -26.68
N ASN A 245 0.30 -14.97 -25.53
CA ASN A 245 -0.44 -16.21 -25.32
C ASN A 245 -1.96 -16.01 -25.50
N ILE A 246 -2.51 -14.94 -24.92
CA ILE A 246 -3.93 -14.62 -25.03
C ILE A 246 -4.31 -14.24 -26.46
N GLN A 247 -3.45 -13.47 -27.15
CA GLN A 247 -3.67 -13.10 -28.54
C GLN A 247 -3.68 -14.32 -29.47
N SER A 248 -2.80 -15.31 -29.26
CA SER A 248 -2.85 -16.57 -30.00
C SER A 248 -4.19 -17.28 -29.81
N LEU A 249 -4.63 -17.42 -28.56
CA LEU A 249 -5.91 -18.08 -28.24
C LEU A 249 -7.13 -17.39 -28.86
N LEU A 250 -7.06 -16.07 -29.04
CA LEU A 250 -8.12 -15.27 -29.69
C LEU A 250 -8.03 -15.30 -31.22
N GLY A 251 -6.83 -15.45 -31.79
CA GLY A 251 -6.58 -15.49 -33.23
C GLY A 251 -6.77 -16.88 -33.87
N ASP A 252 -6.68 -17.96 -33.09
CA ASP A 252 -6.91 -19.35 -33.52
C ASP A 252 -8.42 -19.70 -33.69
N ARG A 253 -9.31 -18.68 -33.76
CA ARG A 253 -10.77 -18.81 -33.84
C ARG A 253 -11.34 -18.23 -35.11
#